data_AF-A0A923XN20-F1
#
_entry.id   AF-A0A923XN20-F1
#
_cell.length_a   1.000
_cell.length_b   1.000
_cell.length_c   1.000
_cell.angle_alpha   90.00
_cell.angle_beta   90.00
_cell.angle_gamma   90.00
#
_symmetry.space_group_name_H-M   'P 1'
#
loop_
_entity.id
_entity.type
_entity.pdbx_description
1 polymer ?
#
loop_
_entity_poly.entity_id
_entity_poly.type
_entity_poly.pdbx_seq_one_letter_code
_entity_poly.pdbx_strand_id
1 'polypeptide(L)' 'MDKLYSILNCTPNDLLAWTPNPKQKLEDTHPLTRLKNQNTDLNWQDTIKTIPLDQLSGIVKIINTHKSKK' A
#
# COMPACT_ATOMS: atom_id res chain seq x y z
N MET A 1 -20.60 -1.43 9.84
CA MET A 1 -19.44 -1.05 9.00
C MET A 1 -18.86 -2.26 8.27
N ASP A 2 -18.85 -3.44 8.88
CA ASP A 2 -18.23 -4.67 8.32
C ASP A 2 -18.78 -5.12 6.96
N LYS A 3 -20.08 -4.91 6.73
CA LYS A 3 -20.74 -5.30 5.47
C LYS A 3 -20.24 -4.49 4.27
N LEU A 4 -19.85 -3.23 4.49
CA LEU A 4 -19.34 -2.35 3.43
C LEU A 4 -17.96 -2.82 2.95
N TYR A 5 -17.06 -3.17 3.88
CA TYR A 5 -15.73 -3.70 3.58
C TYR A 5 -15.78 -5.03 2.84
N SER A 6 -16.72 -5.91 3.23
CA SER A 6 -16.91 -7.19 2.54
C SER A 6 -17.45 -7.05 1.12
N ILE A 7 -18.21 -5.99 0.82
CA ILE A 7 -18.74 -5.73 -0.53
C ILE A 7 -17.66 -5.11 -1.42
N LEU A 8 -16.89 -4.17 -0.88
CA LEU A 8 -15.87 -3.41 -1.61
C LEU A 8 -14.51 -4.10 -1.66
N ASN A 9 -14.35 -5.24 -0.97
CA ASN A 9 -13.08 -5.97 -0.86
C ASN A 9 -11.89 -5.08 -0.47
N CYS A 10 -12.14 -4.11 0.41
CA CYS A 10 -11.16 -3.11 0.81
C CYS A 10 -11.08 -3.01 2.33
N THR A 11 -9.98 -2.45 2.82
CA THR A 11 -9.80 -2.18 4.26
C THR A 11 -10.41 -0.82 4.65
N PRO A 12 -10.66 -0.58 5.94
CA PRO A 12 -11.07 0.74 6.46
C PRO A 12 -10.16 1.87 6.01
N ASN A 13 -8.86 1.62 5.94
CA ASN A 13 -7.89 2.62 5.52
C ASN A 13 -8.04 2.99 4.05
N ASP A 14 -8.41 2.02 3.19
CA ASP A 14 -8.60 2.26 1.75
C ASP A 14 -9.80 3.19 1.48
N LEU A 15 -10.85 3.12 2.31
CA LEU A 15 -12.00 4.04 2.19
C LEU A 15 -11.69 5.45 2.68
N LEU A 16 -10.80 5.57 3.66
CA LEU A 16 -10.44 6.84 4.31
C LEU A 16 -9.19 7.48 3.68
N ALA A 17 -8.58 6.81 2.71
CA ALA A 17 -7.40 7.29 2.02
C ALA A 17 -7.70 8.58 1.25
N TRP A 18 -6.95 9.63 1.55
CA TRP A 18 -7.04 10.89 0.85
C TRP A 18 -6.09 10.90 -0.35
N THR A 19 -6.64 11.26 -1.52
CA THR A 19 -5.84 11.49 -2.74
C THR A 19 -5.72 13.00 -2.96
N PRO A 20 -4.51 13.58 -2.88
CA PRO A 20 -4.34 15.01 -3.07
C PRO A 20 -4.67 15.42 -4.50
N ASN A 21 -5.44 16.50 -4.66
CA ASN A 21 -5.66 17.10 -5.96
C ASN A 21 -4.37 17.86 -6.37
N PRO A 22 -3.78 17.60 -7.54
CA PRO A 22 -2.53 18.25 -7.97
C PRO A 22 -2.64 19.77 -8.11
N LYS A 23 -3.86 20.33 -8.22
CA LYS A 23 -4.11 21.78 -8.27
C LYS A 23 -4.27 22.42 -6.89
N GLN A 24 -4.31 21.63 -5.82
CA GLN A 24 -4.55 22.09 -4.47
C GLN A 24 -3.26 22.02 -3.66
N LYS A 25 -2.69 23.18 -3.36
CA LYS A 25 -1.53 23.27 -2.46
C LYS A 25 -2.05 23.17 -1.03
N LEU A 26 -1.85 22.02 -0.41
CA LEU A 26 -2.18 21.79 0.99
C LEU A 26 -0.91 21.96 1.83
N GLU A 27 -1.01 22.69 2.93
CA GLU A 27 0.09 22.85 3.88
C GLU A 27 0.42 21.51 4.55
N ASP A 28 1.71 21.24 4.79
CA ASP A 28 2.18 19.95 5.32
C ASP A 28 1.59 19.62 6.70
N THR A 29 1.23 20.64 7.48
CA THR A 29 0.62 20.51 8.82
C THR A 29 -0.86 20.13 8.77
N HIS A 30 -1.49 20.08 7.59
CA HIS A 30 -2.92 19.85 7.49
C HIS A 30 -3.30 18.41 7.92
N PRO A 31 -4.40 18.21 8.68
CA PRO A 31 -4.81 16.89 9.17
C PRO A 31 -4.98 15.83 8.08
N LEU A 32 -5.40 16.25 6.88
CA LEU A 32 -5.55 15.35 5.72
C LEU A 32 -4.22 14.77 5.23
N THR A 33 -3.09 15.44 5.47
CA THR A 33 -1.77 14.93 5.11
C THR A 33 -1.48 13.59 5.80
N ARG A 34 -2.03 13.37 7.01
CA ARG A 34 -1.94 12.08 7.73
C ARG A 34 -2.73 10.96 7.08
N LEU A 35 -3.75 11.30 6.30
CA LEU A 35 -4.62 10.37 5.58
C LEU A 35 -4.18 10.20 4.11
N LYS A 36 -3.15 10.92 3.68
CA LYS A 36 -2.61 10.81 2.33
C LYS A 36 -2.26 9.37 2.05
N ASN A 37 -2.77 8.84 0.94
CA ASN A 37 -2.50 7.47 0.57
C ASN A 37 -0.97 7.27 0.46
N GLN A 38 -0.42 6.44 1.35
CA GLN A 38 1.00 6.06 1.33
C GLN A 38 1.27 4.97 0.30
N ASN A 39 0.31 4.67 -0.60
CA ASN A 39 0.56 3.94 -1.83
C ASN A 39 1.68 4.64 -2.58
N THR A 40 2.86 4.23 -2.19
CA THR A 40 4.11 4.55 -2.81
C THR A 40 3.93 3.90 -4.16
N ASP A 41 4.05 4.70 -5.22
CA ASP A 41 4.09 4.25 -6.61
C ASP A 41 5.37 3.40 -6.79
N LEU A 42 5.44 2.32 -6.04
CA LEU A 42 6.50 1.33 -6.07
C LEU A 42 6.11 0.47 -7.24
N ASN A 43 6.84 0.65 -8.33
CA ASN A 43 6.89 -0.30 -9.43
C ASN A 43 7.57 -1.59 -8.92
N TRP A 44 6.84 -2.29 -8.04
CA TRP A 44 7.31 -3.46 -7.33
C TRP A 44 7.54 -4.60 -8.32
N GLN A 45 6.80 -4.63 -9.43
CA GLN A 45 7.02 -5.62 -10.49
C GLN A 45 8.40 -5.46 -11.12
N ASP A 46 8.79 -4.25 -11.53
CA ASP A 46 10.10 -4.03 -12.13
C ASP A 46 11.22 -4.10 -11.11
N THR A 47 10.96 -3.70 -9.87
CA THR A 47 11.90 -3.88 -8.76
C THR A 47 12.18 -5.37 -8.52
N ILE A 48 11.16 -6.23 -8.46
CA ILE A 48 11.36 -7.67 -8.23
C ILE A 48 12.06 -8.34 -9.41
N LYS A 49 11.74 -7.96 -10.65
CA LYS A 49 12.36 -8.53 -11.86
C LYS A 49 13.84 -8.18 -11.99
N THR A 50 14.27 -7.05 -11.45
CA THR A 50 15.66 -6.56 -11.55
C THR A 50 16.55 -7.05 -10.42
N ILE A 51 15.99 -7.71 -9.39
CA ILE A 51 16.74 -8.22 -8.24
C ILE A 51 17.42 -9.56 -8.59
N PRO A 52 18.69 -9.78 -8.16
CA PRO A 52 19.38 -11.05 -8.33
C PRO A 52 18.68 -12.24 -7.66
N LEU A 53 18.80 -13.43 -8.26
CA LEU A 53 18.14 -14.66 -7.81
C LEU A 53 18.37 -14.99 -6.32
N ASP A 54 19.58 -14.74 -5.83
CA ASP A 54 19.96 -15.00 -4.44
C ASP A 54 19.13 -14.16 -3.45
N GLN A 55 18.95 -12.88 -3.76
CA GLN A 55 18.12 -11.95 -2.97
C GLN A 55 16.63 -12.22 -3.13
N LEU A 56 16.19 -12.64 -4.32
CA LEU A 56 14.81 -13.04 -4.57
C LEU A 56 14.38 -14.20 -3.66
N SER A 57 15.28 -15.15 -3.39
CA SER A 57 15.01 -16.26 -2.48
C SER A 57 14.67 -15.78 -1.05
N GLY A 58 15.32 -14.72 -0.58
CA GLY A 58 15.05 -14.09 0.72
C GLY A 58 13.66 -13.45 0.77
N ILE A 59 13.29 -12.73 -0.29
CA ILE A 59 11.96 -12.10 -0.43
C ILE A 59 10.86 -13.16 -0.43
N VAL A 60 11.05 -14.25 -1.18
CA VAL A 60 10.10 -15.37 -1.25
C VAL A 60 9.90 -16.01 0.13
N LYS A 61 10.96 -16.20 0.92
CA LYS A 61 10.85 -16.71 2.29
C LYS A 61 9.97 -15.82 3.17
N ILE A 62 10.18 -14.50 3.11
CA ILE A 62 9.39 -13.52 3.87
C ILE A 62 7.90 -13.61 3.47
N ILE A 63 7.61 -13.60 2.17
CA ILE A 63 6.23 -13.68 1.65
C ILE A 63 5.55 -14.97 2.13
N ASN A 64 6.25 -16.11 2.08
CA ASN A 64 5.71 -17.39 2.53
C ASN A 64 5.44 -17.43 4.03
N THR A 65 6.29 -16.81 4.85
CA THR A 65 6.07 -16.68 6.30
C THR A 65 4.80 -15.88 6.62
N HIS A 66 4.54 -14.79 5.88
CA HIS A 66 3.34 -13.99 6.07
C HIS A 66 2.07 -14.65 5.51
N LYS A 67 2.18 -15.46 4.45
CA LYS A 67 1.06 -16.22 3.88
C LYS A 67 0.56 -17.34 4.81
N SER A 68 1.45 -17.94 5.59
CA SER A 68 1.10 -19.03 6.53
C SER A 68 0.47 -18.56 7.85
N LYS A 69 0.43 -17.25 8.12
CA LYS A 69 -0.14 -16.64 9.34
C LYS A 69 -1.60 -16.20 9.19
N LYS A 70 -2.28 -16.64 8.12
CA LYS A 70 -3.68 -16.30 7.84
C LYS A 70 -4.60 -17.48 8.11
#